data_AF-A0ABD6HGZ2-F1
#
_entry.id   AF-A0ABD6HGZ2-F1
#
_cell.length_a   1.000
_cell.length_b   1.000
_cell.length_c   1.000
_cell.angle_alpha   90.00
_cell.angle_beta   90.00
_cell.angle_gamma   90.00
#
_symmetry.space_group_name_H-M   'P 1'
#
loop_
_entity.id
_entity.type
_entity.pdbx_description
1 polymer ?
#
loop_
_entity_poly.entity_id
_entity_poly.type
_entity_poly.pdbx_seq_one_letter_code
_entity_poly.pdbx_strand_id
1 'polypeptide(L)'
;MSHKTRITVALAAFAAISSVILADPAFASSGGSLPWESPLQQIQQSITGPVAGFIALAAVAIAGGMLIFGGELNDFARRLCYVALVGGVLLGATQIVALFGATGASIGEIEARTRSGIAEQSATLRPEGEGAHG
;
A
#
# COMPACT_ATOMS: atom_id res chain seq x y z
N MET A 1 -14.52 -25.26 -34.98
CA MET A 1 -14.72 -23.80 -35.13
C MET A 1 -13.51 -23.09 -34.54
N SER A 2 -12.44 -22.74 -35.28
CA SER A 2 -11.29 -22.11 -34.57
C SER A 2 -10.29 -21.25 -35.35
N HIS A 3 -9.98 -21.50 -36.64
CA HIS A 3 -8.93 -20.68 -37.28
C HIS A 3 -9.40 -19.30 -37.74
N LYS A 4 -10.60 -19.21 -38.33
CA LYS A 4 -11.13 -17.94 -38.87
C LYS A 4 -11.33 -16.89 -37.77
N THR A 5 -11.79 -17.32 -36.58
CA THR A 5 -11.99 -16.45 -35.41
C THR A 5 -10.67 -16.03 -34.77
N ARG A 6 -9.69 -16.93 -34.67
CA ARG A 6 -8.35 -16.60 -34.15
C ARG A 6 -7.63 -15.59 -35.05
N ILE A 7 -7.77 -15.73 -36.37
CA ILE A 7 -7.19 -14.82 -37.36
C ILE A 7 -7.87 -13.45 -37.31
N THR A 8 -9.20 -13.38 -37.16
CA THR A 8 -9.90 -12.09 -37.04
C THR A 8 -9.54 -11.35 -35.76
N VAL A 9 -9.39 -12.05 -34.64
CA VAL A 9 -8.93 -11.46 -33.37
C VAL A 9 -7.49 -10.96 -33.47
N ALA A 10 -6.59 -11.74 -34.09
CA ALA A 10 -5.20 -11.32 -34.28
C ALA A 10 -5.08 -10.10 -35.21
N LEU A 11 -5.89 -10.05 -36.28
CA LEU A 11 -5.91 -8.93 -37.22
C LEU A 11 -6.46 -7.65 -36.55
N ALA A 12 -7.49 -7.78 -35.74
CA ALA A 12 -8.05 -6.66 -34.98
C ALA A 12 -7.07 -6.11 -33.93
N ALA A 13 -6.37 -7.00 -33.22
CA ALA A 13 -5.34 -6.59 -32.25
C ALA A 13 -4.16 -5.88 -32.93
N PHE A 14 -3.71 -6.39 -34.08
CA PHE A 14 -2.63 -5.76 -34.84
C PHE A 14 -3.03 -4.38 -35.40
N ALA A 15 -4.26 -4.25 -35.91
CA ALA A 15 -4.79 -2.96 -36.37
C ALA A 15 -4.92 -1.94 -35.23
N ALA A 16 -5.35 -2.38 -34.03
CA ALA A 16 -5.44 -1.53 -32.86
C ALA A 16 -4.05 -1.03 -32.40
N ILE A 17 -3.06 -1.92 -32.36
CA ILE A 17 -1.67 -1.56 -31.98
C ILE A 17 -1.05 -0.62 -33.03
N SER A 18 -1.28 -0.89 -34.32
CA SER A 18 -0.79 -0.04 -35.41
C SER A 18 -1.41 1.37 -35.38
N SER A 19 -2.68 1.49 -34.99
CA SER A 19 -3.37 2.79 -34.84
C SER A 19 -2.77 3.64 -33.71
N VAL A 20 -2.37 3.00 -32.60
CA VAL A 20 -1.72 3.68 -31.47
C VAL A 20 -0.31 4.18 -31.82
N ILE A 21 0.42 3.43 -32.66
CA ILE A 21 1.80 3.78 -33.05
C ILE A 21 1.81 4.88 -34.13
N LEU A 22 0.77 4.97 -34.98
CA LEU A 22 0.66 5.95 -36.07
C LEU A 22 -0.05 7.25 -35.64
N ALA A 23 -0.35 7.41 -34.35
CA ALA A 23 -0.86 8.66 -33.80
C ALA A 23 0.26 9.70 -33.72
N ASP A 24 0.61 10.29 -34.87
CA ASP A 24 1.44 11.49 -34.91
C ASP A 24 0.75 12.62 -34.14
N PRO A 25 1.48 13.40 -33.31
CA PRO A 25 0.92 14.61 -32.73
C PRO A 25 0.68 15.60 -33.87
N ALA A 26 -0.60 15.80 -34.22
CA ALA A 26 -1.01 16.81 -35.18
C ALA A 26 -0.78 18.21 -34.57
N PHE A 27 0.47 18.68 -34.65
CA PHE A 27 0.84 20.07 -34.38
C PHE A 27 0.30 20.94 -35.52
N ALA A 28 -0.97 21.33 -35.42
CA ALA A 28 -1.50 22.45 -36.18
C ALA A 28 -0.93 23.74 -35.57
N SER A 29 0.23 24.16 -36.04
CA SER A 29 0.77 25.48 -35.71
C SER A 29 0.09 26.56 -36.55
N SER A 30 -0.17 27.69 -35.89
CA SER A 30 -0.47 29.03 -36.43
C SER A 30 -1.89 29.33 -36.93
N GLY A 31 -2.56 30.28 -36.25
CA GLY A 31 -3.57 31.14 -36.90
C GLY A 31 -4.79 31.55 -36.06
N GLY A 32 -4.64 32.50 -35.13
CA GLY A 32 -5.62 33.57 -34.88
C GLY A 32 -7.09 33.27 -34.51
N SER A 33 -7.43 33.56 -33.25
CA SER A 33 -8.55 34.47 -32.87
C SER A 33 -10.02 34.08 -33.13
N LEU A 34 -10.43 32.82 -32.98
CA LEU A 34 -11.85 32.47 -32.96
C LEU A 34 -12.31 32.07 -31.53
N PRO A 35 -13.32 32.71 -30.93
CA PRO A 35 -13.68 32.52 -29.51
C PRO A 35 -14.20 31.11 -29.17
N TRP A 36 -14.54 30.30 -30.17
CA TRP A 36 -14.92 28.89 -30.02
C TRP A 36 -13.74 27.91 -30.08
N GLU A 37 -12.53 28.38 -30.39
CA GLU A 37 -11.34 27.53 -30.46
C GLU A 37 -10.85 27.16 -29.05
N SER A 38 -10.90 28.11 -28.10
CA SER A 38 -10.61 27.85 -26.67
C SER A 38 -11.40 26.68 -26.07
N PRO A 39 -12.75 26.60 -26.18
CA PRO A 39 -13.48 25.46 -25.65
C PRO A 39 -13.22 24.14 -26.41
N LEU A 40 -12.90 24.17 -27.71
CA LEU A 40 -12.52 22.97 -28.45
C LEU A 40 -11.13 22.46 -28.03
N GLN A 41 -10.15 23.34 -27.83
CA GLN A 41 -8.87 22.99 -27.22
C GLN A 41 -9.03 22.47 -25.80
N GLN A 42 -9.93 23.05 -25.02
CA GLN A 42 -10.17 22.61 -23.64
C GLN A 42 -10.74 21.18 -23.59
N ILE A 43 -11.60 20.81 -24.53
CA ILE A 43 -12.10 19.44 -24.67
C ILE A 43 -10.98 18.49 -25.12
N GLN A 44 -10.15 18.90 -26.08
CA GLN A 44 -9.02 18.09 -26.53
C GLN A 44 -8.02 17.85 -25.39
N GLN A 45 -7.66 18.91 -24.65
CA GLN A 45 -6.84 18.85 -23.44
C GLN A 45 -7.48 18.03 -22.32
N SER A 46 -8.82 17.98 -22.23
CA SER A 46 -9.52 17.19 -21.21
C SER A 46 -9.48 15.69 -21.49
N ILE A 47 -9.40 15.30 -22.77
CA ILE A 47 -9.31 13.90 -23.21
C ILE A 47 -7.88 13.39 -23.16
N THR A 48 -6.88 14.24 -23.38
CA THR A 48 -5.45 13.89 -23.28
C THR A 48 -4.80 14.32 -21.96
N GLY A 49 -5.57 14.92 -21.06
CA GLY A 49 -5.07 15.47 -19.80
C GLY A 49 -4.84 14.41 -18.72
N PRO A 50 -4.23 14.80 -17.58
CA PRO A 50 -3.92 13.89 -16.47
C PRO A 50 -5.15 13.13 -15.96
N VAL A 51 -6.32 13.75 -15.98
CA VAL A 51 -7.59 13.17 -15.53
C VAL A 51 -7.97 11.94 -16.36
N ALA A 52 -7.84 12.02 -17.69
CA ALA A 52 -8.10 10.89 -18.58
C ALA A 52 -7.11 9.74 -18.33
N GLY A 53 -5.85 10.07 -18.03
CA GLY A 53 -4.83 9.09 -17.63
C GLY A 53 -5.21 8.32 -16.37
N PHE A 54 -5.67 9.01 -15.31
CA PHE A 54 -6.12 8.35 -14.08
C PHE A 54 -7.37 7.48 -14.30
N ILE A 55 -8.32 7.94 -15.12
CA ILE A 55 -9.51 7.15 -15.47
C ILE A 55 -9.11 5.89 -16.24
N ALA A 56 -8.19 6.01 -17.21
CA ALA A 56 -7.68 4.87 -17.96
C ALA A 56 -6.98 3.86 -17.06
N LEU A 57 -6.14 4.32 -16.13
CA LEU A 57 -5.47 3.46 -15.15
C LEU A 57 -6.50 2.72 -14.28
N ALA A 58 -7.50 3.44 -13.74
CA ALA A 58 -8.56 2.84 -12.94
C ALA A 58 -9.37 1.80 -13.74
N ALA A 59 -9.70 2.10 -15.00
CA ALA A 59 -10.41 1.18 -15.88
C ALA A 59 -9.59 -0.11 -16.13
N VAL A 60 -8.29 -0.01 -16.38
CA VAL A 60 -7.40 -1.16 -16.55
C VAL A 60 -7.31 -2.00 -15.27
N ALA A 61 -7.22 -1.38 -14.10
CA ALA A 61 -7.20 -2.09 -12.82
C ALA A 61 -8.50 -2.87 -12.58
N ILE A 62 -9.66 -2.25 -12.83
CA ILE A 62 -10.97 -2.89 -12.70
C ILE A 62 -11.12 -4.02 -13.73
N ALA A 63 -10.76 -3.79 -14.99
CA ALA A 63 -10.82 -4.80 -16.05
C ALA A 63 -9.91 -5.99 -15.75
N GLY A 64 -8.68 -5.75 -15.26
CA GLY A 64 -7.76 -6.79 -14.82
C GLY A 64 -8.32 -7.60 -13.65
N GLY A 65 -8.91 -6.92 -12.66
CA GLY A 65 -9.64 -7.57 -11.58
C GLY A 65 -10.78 -8.44 -12.09
N MET A 66 -11.63 -7.91 -12.98
CA MET A 66 -12.74 -8.67 -13.57
C MET A 66 -12.26 -9.89 -14.39
N LEU A 67 -11.14 -9.78 -15.12
CA LEU A 67 -10.57 -10.89 -15.90
C LEU A 67 -10.02 -12.02 -15.02
N ILE A 68 -9.32 -11.68 -13.93
CA ILE A 68 -8.75 -12.66 -13.01
C ILE A 68 -9.86 -13.34 -12.20
N PHE A 69 -10.89 -12.59 -11.80
CA PHE A 69 -11.98 -13.08 -10.96
C PHE A 69 -13.23 -13.50 -11.75
N GLY A 70 -13.19 -13.49 -13.09
CA GLY A 70 -14.25 -14.03 -13.95
C GLY A 70 -15.59 -13.32 -13.86
N GLY A 71 -15.64 -12.08 -13.37
CA GLY A 71 -16.88 -11.30 -13.18
C GLY A 71 -17.60 -11.51 -11.84
N GLU A 72 -17.17 -12.46 -11.00
CA GLU A 72 -17.75 -12.71 -9.67
C GLU A 72 -17.05 -11.87 -8.58
N LEU A 73 -17.09 -10.55 -8.73
CA LEU A 73 -16.41 -9.63 -7.80
C LEU A 73 -16.90 -9.73 -6.36
N ASN A 74 -18.17 -10.11 -6.16
CA ASN A 74 -18.77 -10.19 -4.83
C ASN A 74 -18.14 -11.31 -3.97
N ASP A 75 -17.91 -12.49 -4.53
CA ASP A 75 -17.26 -13.61 -3.84
C ASP A 75 -15.76 -13.37 -3.63
N PHE A 76 -15.09 -12.73 -4.60
CA PHE A 76 -13.71 -12.30 -4.43
C PHE A 76 -13.58 -11.26 -3.30
N ALA A 77 -14.43 -10.23 -3.30
CA ALA A 77 -14.43 -9.20 -2.26
C ALA A 77 -14.64 -9.79 -0.87
N ARG A 78 -15.54 -10.78 -0.75
CA ARG A 78 -15.77 -11.50 0.51
C ARG A 78 -14.50 -12.24 0.97
N ARG A 79 -13.81 -12.95 0.06
CA ARG A 79 -12.54 -13.62 0.38
C ARG A 79 -11.43 -12.64 0.75
N LEU A 80 -11.30 -11.53 0.01
CA LEU A 80 -10.33 -10.49 0.30
C LEU A 80 -10.57 -9.88 1.68
N CYS A 81 -11.83 -9.65 2.05
CA CYS A 81 -12.20 -9.17 3.36
C CYS A 81 -11.76 -10.14 4.46
N TYR A 82 -11.97 -11.45 4.31
CA TYR A 82 -11.48 -12.44 5.28
C TYR A 82 -9.96 -12.43 5.42
N VAL A 83 -9.22 -12.37 4.30
CA VAL A 83 -7.76 -12.29 4.32
C VAL A 83 -7.28 -11.00 4.98
N ALA A 84 -7.93 -9.87 4.70
CA ALA A 84 -7.61 -8.58 5.30
C ALA A 84 -7.92 -8.55 6.80
N LEU A 85 -9.05 -9.13 7.24
CA LEU A 85 -9.40 -9.23 8.66
C LEU A 85 -8.39 -10.10 9.42
N VAL A 86 -8.07 -11.29 8.90
CA VAL A 86 -7.08 -12.19 9.53
C VAL A 86 -5.70 -11.55 9.52
N GLY A 87 -5.26 -11.03 8.37
CA GLY A 87 -3.97 -10.36 8.23
C GLY A 87 -3.86 -9.13 9.13
N GLY A 88 -4.88 -8.29 9.20
CA GLY A 88 -4.92 -7.11 10.05
C GLY A 88 -4.84 -7.46 11.54
N VAL A 89 -5.52 -8.51 11.99
CA VAL A 89 -5.41 -8.99 13.38
C VAL A 89 -4.00 -9.52 13.66
N LEU A 90 -3.41 -10.32 12.76
CA LEU A 90 -2.06 -10.84 12.95
C LEU A 90 -1.00 -9.74 12.98
N LEU A 91 -1.10 -8.76 12.07
CA LEU A 91 -0.20 -7.61 12.00
C LEU A 91 -0.39 -6.67 13.21
N GLY A 92 -1.62 -6.51 13.70
CA GLY A 92 -1.96 -5.69 14.87
C GLY A 92 -1.84 -6.41 16.21
N ALA A 93 -1.58 -7.72 16.22
CA ALA A 93 -1.62 -8.54 17.44
C ALA A 93 -0.65 -8.05 18.51
N THR A 94 0.56 -7.64 18.11
CA THR A 94 1.57 -7.11 19.04
C THR A 94 1.09 -5.84 19.74
N GLN A 95 0.38 -4.97 19.01
CA GLN A 95 -0.20 -3.74 19.58
C GLN A 95 -1.31 -4.07 20.58
N ILE A 96 -2.14 -5.07 20.28
CA ILE A 96 -3.19 -5.53 21.19
C ILE A 96 -2.58 -6.13 22.47
N VAL A 97 -1.59 -7.01 22.32
CA VAL A 97 -0.88 -7.63 23.46
C VAL A 97 -0.17 -6.57 24.31
N ALA A 98 0.43 -5.55 23.69
CA ALA A 98 1.10 -4.47 24.40
C ALA A 98 0.14 -3.68 25.32
N LEU A 99 -1.13 -3.50 24.94
CA LEU A 99 -2.13 -2.82 25.78
C LEU A 99 -2.39 -3.58 27.11
N PHE A 100 -2.34 -4.91 27.07
CA PHE A 100 -2.52 -5.76 28.26
C PHE A 100 -1.20 -6.04 28.99
N GLY A 101 -0.07 -6.03 28.28
CA GLY A 101 1.27 -6.22 28.87
C GLY A 101 1.79 -4.98 29.59
N ALA A 102 1.48 -3.77 29.11
CA ALA A 102 1.93 -2.51 29.73
C ALA A 102 1.13 -2.12 30.98
N THR A 103 -0.05 -2.70 31.20
CA THR A 103 -0.87 -2.49 32.40
C THR A 103 -0.65 -3.56 33.48
N GLY A 104 0.10 -4.62 33.16
CA GLY A 104 0.61 -5.57 34.15
C GLY A 104 1.73 -4.93 34.96
N ALA A 105 1.43 -4.54 36.20
CA ALA A 105 2.34 -3.83 37.09
C ALA A 105 3.78 -4.41 37.08
N SER A 106 4.78 -3.57 36.78
CA SER A 106 6.21 -3.86 36.91
C SER A 106 6.65 -3.88 38.38
N ILE A 107 6.02 -4.74 39.18
CA ILE A 107 6.32 -4.86 40.62
C ILE A 107 7.76 -5.35 40.85
N GLY A 108 8.43 -5.94 39.85
CA GLY A 108 9.81 -6.42 39.96
C GLY A 108 10.91 -5.39 39.72
N GLU A 109 10.66 -4.24 39.09
CA GLU A 109 11.74 -3.35 38.65
C GLU A 109 12.27 -2.47 39.79
N ILE A 110 11.38 -2.01 40.68
CA ILE A 110 11.77 -1.23 41.87
C ILE A 110 12.51 -2.11 42.88
N GLU A 111 12.10 -3.38 43.06
CA GLU A 111 12.79 -4.29 43.98
C GLU A 111 14.19 -4.67 43.46
N ALA A 112 14.36 -4.92 42.16
CA ALA A 112 15.67 -5.18 41.56
C ALA A 112 16.61 -3.96 41.69
N ARG A 113 16.10 -2.74 41.45
CA ARG A 113 16.88 -1.51 41.61
C ARG A 113 17.25 -1.26 43.08
N THR A 114 16.31 -1.50 44.00
CA THR A 114 16.52 -1.36 45.45
C THR A 114 17.54 -2.40 45.95
N ARG A 115 17.45 -3.65 45.51
CA ARG A 115 18.40 -4.72 45.87
C ARG A 115 19.80 -4.44 45.35
N SER A 116 19.92 -3.89 44.13
CA SER A 116 21.22 -3.44 43.60
C SER A 116 21.82 -2.29 44.41
N GLY A 117 21.02 -1.29 44.79
CA GLY A 117 21.47 -0.17 45.62
C GLY A 117 21.88 -0.60 47.03
N ILE A 118 21.14 -1.53 47.65
CA ILE A 118 21.47 -2.07 48.97
C ILE A 118 22.73 -2.95 48.92
N ALA A 119 22.92 -3.75 47.87
CA ALA A 119 24.13 -4.57 47.71
C ALA A 119 25.40 -3.71 47.54
N GLU A 120 25.31 -2.62 46.78
CA GLU A 120 26.40 -1.65 46.59
C GLU A 120 26.71 -0.88 47.90
N GLN A 121 25.67 -0.52 48.65
CA GLN A 121 25.78 0.15 49.95
C GLN A 121 26.32 -0.79 51.05
N SER A 122 26.04 -2.09 50.97
CA SER A 122 26.56 -3.10 51.91
C SER A 122 28.03 -3.47 51.61
N ALA A 123 28.45 -3.40 50.34
CA ALA A 123 29.86 -3.57 49.96
C ALA A 123 30.73 -2.40 50.42
N THR A 124 30.17 -1.18 50.50
CA THR A 124 30.83 0.00 51.06
C THR A 124 30.76 0.08 52.58
N LEU A 125 29.77 -0.56 53.22
CA LEU A 125 29.61 -0.64 54.67
C LEU A 125 30.14 -1.95 55.29
N ARG A 126 31.00 -2.69 54.59
CA ARG A 126 31.66 -3.86 55.18
C ARG A 126 32.57 -3.37 56.33
N PRO A 127 32.29 -3.67 57.61
CA PRO A 127 33.18 -3.28 58.68
C PRO A 127 34.50 -4.02 58.44
N GLU A 128 35.55 -3.27 58.21
CA GLU A 128 36.90 -3.79 58.27
C GLU A 128 37.13 -4.40 59.66
N GLY A 129 37.24 -5.74 59.67
CA GLY A 129 38.09 -6.50 60.58
C GLY A 129 38.02 -6.16 62.06
N GLU A 130 37.05 -6.76 62.76
CA GLU A 130 37.27 -7.14 64.16
C GLU A 130 38.02 -8.48 64.15
N GLY A 131 39.29 -8.47 64.58
CA GLY A 131 40.08 -9.70 64.65
C GLY A 131 41.59 -9.53 64.68
N ALA A 132 42.11 -8.72 65.60
CA ALA A 132 43.47 -8.89 66.12
C ALA A 132 43.62 -7.97 67.34
N HIS A 133 43.52 -8.52 68.56
CA HIS A 133 44.22 -8.12 69.79
C HIS A 133 43.51 -8.82 70.97
N GLY A 134 44.17 -9.83 71.54
CA GLY A 134 43.70 -10.62 72.68
C GLY A 134 44.45 -11.94 72.75
#